data_AF-A0A970D0C4-F1
#
_entry.id   AF-A0A970D0C4-F1
#
_cell.length_a   1.000
_cell.length_b   1.000
_cell.length_c   1.000
_cell.angle_alpha   90.00
_cell.angle_beta   90.00
_cell.angle_gamma   90.00
#
_symmetry.space_group_name_H-M   'P 1'
#
loop_
_entity.id
_entity.type
_entity.pdbx_description
1 polymer ?
#
loop_
_entity_poly.entity_id
_entity_poly.type
_entity_poly.pdbx_seq_one_letter_code
_entity_poly.pdbx_strand_id
1 'polypeptide(L)'
;MRSIFGIFARSSIYKILTLFLGLVIADVLLYIIGLQGWFRDYNIGLNEHFPTWMLMALVFFIVYLMTVFILARVTSNKREKNAFTLQRLSSSEREIFIVQTFYNIVVFTILWAVQLAVLLALALYHKSNLPVEINSGITIFGMFHFNRFLNLIFPLSNYIQYLLKILLIIWTSLIISAYSYRERGERANYSLVVYLGIITYFYGSNLFLKSGYELIMISMMVFIAIVEVYNIYKIDKGEGRS
;
A
#
# COMPACT_ATOMS: atom_id res chain seq x y z
N MET A 1 12.18 14.88 17.71
CA MET A 1 11.04 14.66 16.78
C MET A 1 10.94 15.60 15.55
N ARG A 2 10.58 16.90 15.63
CA ARG A 2 10.28 17.75 14.43
C ARG A 2 11.38 17.80 13.35
N SER A 3 12.66 17.82 13.75
CA SER A 3 13.79 17.86 12.80
C SER A 3 13.97 16.57 12.00
N ILE A 4 13.61 15.40 12.57
CA ILE A 4 13.81 14.09 11.95
C ILE A 4 12.75 13.88 10.85
N PHE A 5 11.51 14.26 11.12
CA PHE A 5 10.40 14.16 10.17
C PHE A 5 10.65 15.00 8.90
N GLY A 6 11.20 16.22 9.07
CA GLY A 6 11.53 17.11 7.94
C GLY A 6 12.61 16.55 7.00
N ILE A 7 13.56 15.76 7.51
CA ILE A 7 14.62 15.13 6.71
C ILE A 7 14.02 14.01 5.84
N PHE A 8 13.20 13.14 6.42
CA PHE A 8 12.53 12.07 5.68
C PHE A 8 11.55 12.60 4.64
N ALA A 9 10.74 13.60 5.02
CA ALA A 9 9.81 14.26 4.12
C ALA A 9 10.54 14.88 2.93
N ARG A 10 11.57 15.73 3.14
CA ARG A 10 12.27 16.40 2.02
C ARG A 10 12.89 15.42 1.03
N SER A 11 13.37 14.26 1.49
CA SER A 11 14.06 13.29 0.61
C SER A 11 13.12 12.37 -0.18
N SER A 12 11.88 12.17 0.27
CA SER A 12 10.96 11.20 -0.33
C SER A 12 9.65 11.80 -0.85
N ILE A 13 9.20 12.93 -0.31
CA ILE A 13 7.85 13.44 -0.54
C ILE A 13 7.58 13.75 -2.01
N TYR A 14 8.52 14.39 -2.71
CA TYR A 14 8.35 14.68 -4.15
C TYR A 14 8.28 13.41 -4.98
N LYS A 15 9.09 12.39 -4.67
CA LYS A 15 9.07 11.10 -5.39
C LYS A 15 7.74 10.37 -5.17
N ILE A 16 7.26 10.37 -3.92
CA ILE A 16 5.98 9.75 -3.54
C ILE A 16 4.82 10.49 -4.20
N LEU A 17 4.81 11.83 -4.16
CA LEU A 17 3.77 12.65 -4.80
C LEU A 17 3.74 12.46 -6.32
N THR A 18 4.90 12.46 -6.99
CA THR A 18 4.98 12.18 -8.43
C THR A 18 4.47 10.78 -8.75
N LEU A 19 4.79 9.79 -7.92
CA LEU A 19 4.31 8.42 -8.11
C LEU A 19 2.79 8.33 -7.94
N PHE A 20 2.22 9.00 -6.93
CA PHE A 20 0.77 9.03 -6.71
C PHE A 20 0.05 9.80 -7.81
N LEU A 21 0.62 10.88 -8.33
CA LEU A 21 0.09 11.57 -9.48
C LEU A 21 0.10 10.67 -10.73
N GLY A 22 1.19 9.91 -10.93
CA GLY A 22 1.29 8.92 -12.01
C GLY A 22 0.22 7.82 -11.91
N LEU A 23 -0.07 7.34 -10.69
CA LEU A 23 -1.17 6.42 -10.42
C LEU A 23 -2.53 6.99 -10.85
N VAL A 24 -2.84 8.23 -10.45
CA VAL A 24 -4.09 8.89 -10.85
C VAL A 24 -4.19 9.02 -12.37
N ILE A 25 -3.13 9.47 -13.02
CA ILE A 25 -3.11 9.62 -14.49
C ILE A 25 -3.29 8.26 -15.17
N ALA A 26 -2.60 7.22 -14.71
CA ALA A 26 -2.70 5.89 -15.27
C ALA A 26 -4.12 5.31 -15.13
N ASP A 27 -4.74 5.45 -13.95
CA ASP A 27 -6.11 4.99 -13.71
C ASP A 27 -7.12 5.73 -14.60
N VAL A 28 -6.98 7.05 -14.74
CA VAL A 28 -7.84 7.85 -15.63
C VAL A 28 -7.65 7.45 -17.09
N LEU A 29 -6.41 7.25 -17.55
CA LEU A 29 -6.13 6.82 -18.92
C LEU A 29 -6.66 5.41 -19.22
N LEU A 30 -6.43 4.46 -18.30
CA LEU A 30 -6.96 3.10 -18.42
C LEU A 30 -8.48 3.11 -18.47
N TYR A 31 -9.11 3.97 -17.68
CA TYR A 31 -10.56 4.15 -17.69
C TYR A 31 -11.05 4.74 -19.02
N ILE A 32 -10.40 5.78 -19.56
CA ILE A 32 -10.75 6.37 -20.86
C ILE A 32 -10.59 5.36 -22.00
N ILE A 33 -9.49 4.62 -22.03
CA ILE A 33 -9.24 3.56 -23.03
C ILE A 33 -10.31 2.44 -22.89
N GLY A 34 -10.64 2.06 -21.65
CA GLY A 34 -11.70 1.11 -21.36
C GLY A 34 -13.08 1.59 -21.85
N LEU A 35 -13.38 2.88 -21.69
CA LEU A 35 -14.62 3.49 -22.19
C LEU A 35 -14.67 3.56 -23.72
N GLN A 36 -13.55 3.74 -24.42
CA GLN A 36 -13.53 3.70 -25.88
C GLN A 36 -13.91 2.32 -26.43
N GLY A 37 -13.61 1.24 -25.69
CA GLY A 37 -14.11 -0.10 -25.97
C GLY A 37 -15.63 -0.23 -25.76
N TRP A 38 -16.17 0.44 -24.74
CA TRP A 38 -17.60 0.43 -24.40
C TRP A 38 -18.52 0.98 -25.49
N PHE A 39 -18.15 2.08 -26.15
CA PHE A 39 -18.99 2.68 -27.21
C PHE A 39 -19.04 1.83 -28.49
N ARG A 40 -18.17 0.82 -28.60
CA ARG A 40 -18.09 -0.03 -29.79
C ARG A 40 -18.96 -1.28 -29.67
N ASP A 41 -19.15 -1.82 -28.46
CA ASP A 41 -19.90 -3.06 -28.20
C ASP A 41 -21.00 -2.84 -27.15
N TYR A 42 -22.14 -2.29 -27.58
CA TYR A 42 -23.31 -1.98 -26.72
C TYR A 42 -24.05 -3.23 -26.19
N ASN A 43 -23.55 -4.45 -26.45
CA ASN A 43 -24.27 -5.71 -26.20
C ASN A 43 -23.62 -6.63 -25.15
N ILE A 44 -22.55 -6.19 -24.47
CA ILE A 44 -21.79 -7.09 -23.61
C ILE A 44 -21.98 -6.67 -22.15
N GLY A 45 -22.56 -7.59 -21.36
CA GLY A 45 -22.92 -7.34 -19.97
C GLY A 45 -21.72 -7.03 -19.07
N LEU A 46 -22.03 -6.44 -17.90
CA LEU A 46 -21.12 -5.99 -16.83
C LEU A 46 -20.02 -6.99 -16.40
N ASN A 47 -20.11 -8.25 -16.80
CA ASN A 47 -19.21 -9.34 -16.39
C ASN A 47 -17.98 -9.54 -17.31
N GLU A 48 -17.96 -9.02 -18.53
CA GLU A 48 -16.80 -9.20 -19.44
C GLU A 48 -15.77 -8.05 -19.39
N HIS A 49 -16.04 -6.99 -18.63
CA HIS A 49 -15.10 -5.86 -18.42
C HIS A 49 -14.03 -6.13 -17.35
N PHE A 50 -13.75 -7.40 -17.08
CA PHE A 50 -12.71 -7.88 -16.19
C PHE A 50 -11.29 -7.31 -16.46
N PRO A 51 -10.84 -7.06 -17.72
CA PRO A 51 -9.44 -6.68 -17.93
C PRO A 51 -9.09 -5.27 -17.45
N THR A 52 -9.96 -4.26 -17.59
CA THR A 52 -9.61 -2.87 -17.25
C THR A 52 -9.46 -2.67 -15.74
N TRP A 53 -10.41 -3.17 -14.94
CA TRP A 53 -10.34 -3.10 -13.48
C TRP A 53 -9.18 -3.91 -12.91
N MET A 54 -8.86 -5.05 -13.55
CA MET A 54 -7.69 -5.85 -13.21
C MET A 54 -6.38 -5.11 -13.51
N LEU A 55 -6.29 -4.40 -14.65
CA LEU A 55 -5.13 -3.58 -14.99
C LEU A 55 -4.94 -2.42 -14.01
N MET A 56 -6.01 -1.73 -13.62
CA MET A 56 -5.95 -0.69 -12.58
C MET A 56 -5.46 -1.26 -11.24
N ALA A 57 -5.89 -2.47 -10.89
CA ALA A 57 -5.38 -3.15 -9.71
C ALA A 57 -3.89 -3.48 -9.76
N LEU A 58 -3.41 -3.92 -10.92
CA LEU A 58 -1.99 -4.16 -11.15
C LEU A 58 -1.18 -2.87 -11.08
N VAL A 59 -1.68 -1.77 -11.66
CA VAL A 59 -1.04 -0.45 -11.55
C VAL A 59 -0.96 -0.01 -10.10
N PHE A 60 -2.05 -0.12 -9.34
CA PHE A 60 -2.05 0.18 -7.91
C PHE A 60 -1.04 -0.68 -7.15
N PHE A 61 -0.99 -1.98 -7.43
CA PHE A 61 -0.03 -2.90 -6.80
C PHE A 61 1.43 -2.56 -7.14
N ILE A 62 1.73 -2.21 -8.39
CA ILE A 62 3.07 -1.76 -8.80
C ILE A 62 3.45 -0.48 -8.06
N VAL A 63 2.56 0.51 -8.00
CA VAL A 63 2.78 1.77 -7.28
C VAL A 63 2.98 1.54 -5.80
N TYR A 64 2.23 0.61 -5.20
CA TYR A 64 2.41 0.18 -3.83
C TYR A 64 3.83 -0.38 -3.59
N LEU A 65 4.29 -1.31 -4.44
CA LEU A 65 5.64 -1.87 -4.35
C LEU A 65 6.74 -0.82 -4.56
N MET A 66 6.56 0.08 -5.51
CA MET A 66 7.48 1.21 -5.73
C MET A 66 7.54 2.12 -4.50
N THR A 67 6.42 2.36 -3.83
CA THR A 67 6.36 3.13 -2.58
C THR A 67 7.16 2.43 -1.48
N VAL A 68 6.97 1.11 -1.30
CA VAL A 68 7.78 0.31 -0.37
C VAL A 68 9.27 0.45 -0.66
N PHE A 69 9.66 0.33 -1.93
CA PHE A 69 11.07 0.45 -2.34
C PHE A 69 11.64 1.85 -2.08
N ILE A 70 10.90 2.91 -2.41
CA ILE A 70 11.33 4.30 -2.15
C ILE A 70 11.52 4.53 -0.66
N LEU A 71 10.56 4.11 0.19
CA LEU A 71 10.63 4.29 1.63
C LEU A 71 11.78 3.48 2.27
N ALA A 72 11.97 2.24 1.82
CA ALA A 72 13.08 1.40 2.27
C ALA A 72 14.44 2.01 1.89
N ARG A 73 14.58 2.53 0.67
CA ARG A 73 15.83 3.12 0.16
C ARG A 73 16.15 4.50 0.73
N VAL A 74 15.15 5.36 0.93
CA VAL A 74 15.36 6.68 1.52
C VAL A 74 15.82 6.57 2.96
N THR A 75 15.43 5.50 3.65
CA THR A 75 15.73 5.33 5.06
C THR A 75 16.92 4.40 5.34
N SER A 76 17.33 3.63 4.35
CA SER A 76 18.62 2.92 4.33
C SER A 76 19.78 3.92 4.31
N ASN A 77 20.66 3.86 5.32
CA ASN A 77 21.74 4.82 5.53
C ASN A 77 22.94 4.67 4.59
N LYS A 78 22.84 3.90 3.49
CA LYS A 78 23.95 3.71 2.52
C LYS A 78 24.41 4.99 1.81
N ARG A 79 23.73 6.13 1.98
CA ARG A 79 24.26 7.44 1.59
C ARG A 79 24.97 8.09 2.78
N GLU A 80 26.30 8.09 2.71
CA GLU A 80 27.27 8.69 3.65
C GLU A 80 26.85 10.04 4.23
N LYS A 81 26.09 10.87 3.50
CA LYS A 81 25.63 12.20 3.96
C LYS A 81 24.58 12.19 5.08
N ASN A 82 23.75 11.15 5.19
CA ASN A 82 22.69 11.09 6.20
C ASN A 82 23.18 10.47 7.54
N ALA A 83 24.20 9.62 7.49
CA ALA A 83 24.80 8.99 8.66
C ALA A 83 25.40 10.04 9.62
N PHE A 84 26.17 11.01 9.09
CA PHE A 84 26.75 12.09 9.90
C PHE A 84 25.72 13.03 10.54
N THR A 85 24.53 13.18 9.93
CA THR A 85 23.48 14.06 10.45
C THR A 85 22.66 13.36 11.54
N LEU A 86 22.43 12.05 11.41
CA LEU A 86 21.75 11.24 12.41
C LEU A 86 22.63 10.97 13.63
N GLN A 87 23.93 10.75 13.45
CA GLN A 87 24.89 10.54 14.55
C GLN A 87 25.07 11.79 15.43
N ARG A 88 24.71 12.97 14.90
CA ARG A 88 24.81 14.25 15.60
C ARG A 88 23.54 14.63 16.37
N LEU A 89 22.40 14.01 16.07
CA LEU A 89 21.25 14.03 16.97
C LEU A 89 21.45 12.88 17.97
N SER A 90 21.65 13.22 19.24
CA SER A 90 21.67 12.26 20.36
C SER A 90 20.31 11.58 20.62
N SER A 91 19.51 11.37 19.57
CA SER A 91 18.23 10.67 19.63
C SER A 91 18.49 9.17 19.64
N SER A 92 17.80 8.46 20.55
CA SER A 92 17.84 7.00 20.58
C SER A 92 17.40 6.43 19.23
N GLU A 93 18.04 5.34 18.78
CA GLU A 93 17.66 4.64 17.55
C GLU A 93 16.19 4.20 17.56
N ARG A 94 15.64 3.98 18.76
CA ARG A 94 14.22 3.71 19.02
C ARG A 94 13.30 4.90 18.65
N GLU A 95 13.69 6.14 18.95
CA GLU A 95 12.92 7.33 18.57
C GLU A 95 12.86 7.44 17.02
N ILE A 96 13.97 7.17 16.35
CA ILE A 96 14.04 7.18 14.88
C ILE A 96 13.13 6.10 14.28
N PHE A 97 13.13 4.89 14.84
CA PHE A 97 12.26 3.79 14.40
C PHE A 97 10.77 4.13 14.54
N ILE A 98 10.35 4.71 15.68
CA ILE A 98 8.94 5.07 15.93
C ILE A 98 8.50 6.17 14.95
N VAL A 99 9.32 7.23 14.80
CA VAL A 99 9.01 8.34 13.90
C VAL A 99 8.94 7.86 12.45
N GLN A 100 9.84 6.96 12.03
CA GLN A 100 9.83 6.38 10.70
C GLN A 100 8.59 5.51 10.47
N THR A 101 8.21 4.68 11.44
CA THR A 101 7.01 3.84 11.34
C THR A 101 5.78 4.72 11.16
N PHE A 102 5.65 5.78 11.96
CA PHE A 102 4.54 6.72 11.86
C PHE A 102 4.51 7.43 10.50
N TYR A 103 5.65 7.89 9.99
CA TYR A 103 5.75 8.49 8.67
C TYR A 103 5.28 7.53 7.57
N ASN A 104 5.74 6.28 7.60
CA ASN A 104 5.34 5.26 6.63
C ASN A 104 3.83 4.98 6.68
N ILE A 105 3.24 4.89 7.88
CA ILE A 105 1.78 4.71 8.05
C ILE A 105 1.04 5.83 7.33
N VAL A 106 1.42 7.09 7.58
CA VAL A 106 0.79 8.25 6.94
C VAL A 106 0.90 8.17 5.41
N VAL A 107 2.07 7.81 4.87
CA VAL A 107 2.27 7.67 3.42
C VAL A 107 1.34 6.60 2.81
N PHE A 108 1.25 5.42 3.42
CA PHE A 108 0.38 4.34 2.92
C PHE A 108 -1.11 4.66 3.10
N THR A 109 -1.48 5.36 4.18
CA THR A 109 -2.85 5.86 4.36
C THR A 109 -3.23 6.85 3.26
N ILE A 110 -2.32 7.78 2.91
CA ILE A 110 -2.55 8.72 1.80
C ILE A 110 -2.65 7.96 0.47
N LEU A 111 -1.77 7.00 0.18
CA LEU A 111 -1.86 6.17 -1.03
C LEU A 111 -3.23 5.50 -1.15
N TRP A 112 -3.70 4.87 -0.07
CA TRP A 112 -5.01 4.22 -0.05
C TRP A 112 -6.16 5.23 -0.25
N ALA A 113 -6.09 6.39 0.40
CA ALA A 113 -7.09 7.45 0.25
C ALA A 113 -7.14 8.02 -1.17
N VAL A 114 -5.98 8.23 -1.81
CA VAL A 114 -5.87 8.70 -3.20
C VAL A 114 -6.53 7.68 -4.14
N GLN A 115 -6.18 6.40 -4.00
CA GLN A 115 -6.75 5.35 -4.84
C GLN A 115 -8.28 5.27 -4.68
N LEU A 116 -8.76 5.31 -3.43
CA LEU A 116 -10.20 5.29 -3.14
C LEU A 116 -10.92 6.49 -3.75
N ALA A 117 -10.35 7.69 -3.64
CA ALA A 117 -10.92 8.91 -4.19
C ALA A 117 -11.01 8.87 -5.72
N VAL A 118 -9.95 8.39 -6.40
CA VAL A 118 -9.94 8.25 -7.87
C VAL A 118 -11.01 7.26 -8.31
N LEU A 119 -11.09 6.09 -7.68
CA LEU A 119 -12.10 5.09 -8.05
C LEU A 119 -13.52 5.56 -7.81
N LEU A 120 -13.76 6.28 -6.70
CA LEU A 120 -15.06 6.89 -6.42
C LEU A 120 -15.41 7.97 -7.46
N ALA A 121 -14.44 8.81 -7.83
CA ALA A 121 -14.64 9.83 -8.87
C ALA A 121 -14.95 9.20 -10.24
N LEU A 122 -14.22 8.14 -10.62
CA LEU A 122 -14.46 7.41 -11.87
C LEU A 122 -15.81 6.68 -11.85
N ALA A 123 -16.23 6.11 -10.72
CA ALA A 123 -17.54 5.48 -10.58
C ALA A 123 -18.68 6.51 -10.65
N LEU A 124 -18.51 7.69 -10.05
CA LEU A 124 -19.46 8.80 -10.16
C LEU A 124 -19.59 9.29 -11.60
N TYR A 125 -18.45 9.50 -12.27
CA TYR A 125 -18.39 9.91 -13.66
C TYR A 125 -19.02 8.85 -14.58
N HIS A 126 -18.80 7.57 -14.29
CA HIS A 126 -19.44 6.49 -15.03
C HIS A 126 -20.97 6.57 -14.91
N LYS A 127 -21.47 6.72 -13.68
CA LYS A 127 -22.90 6.81 -13.41
C LYS A 127 -23.56 8.01 -14.10
N SER A 128 -22.89 9.16 -14.18
CA SER A 128 -23.46 10.34 -14.87
C SER A 128 -23.56 10.19 -16.39
N ASN A 129 -22.80 9.28 -16.99
CA ASN A 129 -22.77 9.07 -18.44
C ASN A 129 -23.57 7.84 -18.91
N LEU A 130 -24.21 7.11 -18.00
CA LEU A 130 -25.06 5.96 -18.35
C LEU A 130 -26.44 6.39 -18.85
N PRO A 131 -27.02 5.69 -19.85
CA PRO A 131 -28.41 5.89 -20.27
C PRO A 131 -29.37 5.75 -19.09
N VAL A 132 -30.42 6.59 -19.07
CA VAL A 132 -31.41 6.68 -17.96
C VAL A 132 -32.05 5.33 -17.65
N GLU A 133 -32.22 4.48 -18.66
CA GLU A 133 -32.80 3.13 -18.56
C GLU A 133 -31.96 2.17 -17.68
N ILE A 134 -30.62 2.23 -17.77
CA ILE A 134 -29.69 1.39 -17.00
C ILE A 134 -29.38 2.01 -15.62
N ASN A 135 -29.40 3.35 -15.53
CA ASN A 135 -29.07 4.11 -14.32
C ASN A 135 -30.11 3.92 -13.20
N SER A 136 -31.34 3.55 -13.55
CA SER A 136 -32.47 3.45 -12.62
C SER A 136 -32.32 2.36 -11.53
N GLY A 137 -31.46 1.35 -11.73
CA GLY A 137 -31.32 0.21 -10.81
C GLY A 137 -29.96 0.06 -10.11
N ILE A 138 -28.89 0.70 -10.60
CA ILE A 138 -27.52 0.46 -10.10
C ILE A 138 -27.07 1.61 -9.19
N THR A 139 -26.95 1.33 -7.88
CA THR A 139 -26.34 2.27 -6.94
C THR A 139 -24.81 2.24 -7.04
N ILE A 140 -24.14 3.35 -6.70
CA ILE A 140 -22.67 3.44 -6.69
C ILE A 140 -22.08 2.37 -5.75
N PHE A 141 -22.71 2.18 -4.59
CA PHE A 141 -22.34 1.13 -3.64
C PHE A 141 -22.54 -0.29 -4.20
N GLY A 142 -23.55 -0.48 -5.07
CA GLY A 142 -23.73 -1.73 -5.82
C GLY A 142 -22.55 -2.02 -6.74
N MET A 143 -22.04 -1.02 -7.47
CA MET A 143 -20.85 -1.19 -8.33
C MET A 143 -19.62 -1.63 -7.52
N PHE A 144 -19.44 -1.05 -6.33
CA PHE A 144 -18.37 -1.45 -5.40
C PHE A 144 -18.56 -2.86 -4.82
N HIS A 145 -19.81 -3.30 -4.63
CA HIS A 145 -20.10 -4.64 -4.12
C HIS A 145 -19.81 -5.73 -5.16
N PHE A 146 -20.20 -5.50 -6.43
CA PHE A 146 -20.06 -6.49 -7.49
C PHE A 146 -18.65 -6.58 -8.09
N ASN A 147 -17.89 -5.48 -8.10
CA ASN A 147 -16.54 -5.48 -8.63
C ASN A 147 -15.53 -5.91 -7.55
N ARG A 148 -14.79 -7.00 -7.79
CA ARG A 148 -13.81 -7.54 -6.83
C ARG A 148 -12.70 -6.56 -6.46
N PHE A 149 -12.22 -5.75 -7.40
CA PHE A 149 -11.16 -4.78 -7.12
C PHE A 149 -11.69 -3.60 -6.30
N LEU A 150 -12.88 -3.09 -6.63
CA LEU A 150 -13.51 -2.04 -5.83
C LEU A 150 -13.85 -2.52 -4.42
N ASN A 151 -14.36 -3.75 -4.29
CA ASN A 151 -14.60 -4.41 -3.01
C ASN A 151 -13.27 -4.62 -2.25
N LEU A 152 -12.20 -5.03 -2.94
CA LEU A 152 -10.87 -5.13 -2.37
C LEU A 152 -10.36 -3.78 -1.87
N ILE A 153 -10.75 -2.63 -2.43
CA ILE A 153 -10.30 -1.30 -1.99
C ILE A 153 -11.20 -0.72 -0.89
N PHE A 154 -12.51 -0.89 -1.03
CA PHE A 154 -13.52 -0.39 -0.10
C PHE A 154 -14.59 -1.48 0.14
N PRO A 155 -14.33 -2.41 1.08
CA PRO A 155 -15.15 -3.60 1.27
C PRO A 155 -16.43 -3.26 2.02
N LEU A 156 -17.50 -2.92 1.30
CA LEU A 156 -18.77 -2.48 1.89
C LEU A 156 -19.43 -3.52 2.81
N SER A 157 -19.25 -4.81 2.51
CA SER A 157 -19.94 -5.91 3.22
C SER A 157 -19.05 -6.69 4.18
N ASN A 158 -17.74 -6.47 4.19
CA ASN A 158 -16.81 -7.30 4.95
C ASN A 158 -15.89 -6.46 5.87
N TYR A 159 -16.29 -6.33 7.14
CA TYR A 159 -15.53 -5.65 8.17
C TYR A 159 -14.14 -6.26 8.41
N ILE A 160 -13.97 -7.56 8.19
CA ILE A 160 -12.67 -8.25 8.34
C ILE A 160 -11.66 -7.72 7.30
N GLN A 161 -12.13 -7.40 6.09
CA GLN A 161 -11.28 -6.85 5.03
C GLN A 161 -10.84 -5.40 5.33
N TYR A 162 -11.66 -4.61 6.03
CA TYR A 162 -11.21 -3.31 6.55
C TYR A 162 -10.11 -3.46 7.59
N LEU A 163 -10.30 -4.36 8.56
CA LEU A 163 -9.30 -4.63 9.59
C LEU A 163 -7.98 -5.08 8.94
N LEU A 164 -8.05 -6.00 7.98
CA LEU A 164 -6.92 -6.48 7.20
C LEU A 164 -6.11 -5.36 6.54
N LYS A 165 -6.78 -4.39 5.92
CA LYS A 165 -6.12 -3.25 5.28
C LYS A 165 -5.37 -2.38 6.27
N ILE A 166 -6.01 -2.06 7.39
CA ILE A 166 -5.41 -1.24 8.45
C ILE A 166 -4.17 -1.98 8.99
N LEU A 167 -4.31 -3.29 9.27
CA LEU A 167 -3.21 -4.12 9.71
C LEU A 167 -2.09 -4.19 8.68
N LEU A 168 -2.41 -4.31 7.39
CA LEU A 168 -1.43 -4.36 6.30
C LEU A 168 -0.66 -3.04 6.17
N ILE A 169 -1.32 -1.88 6.33
CA ILE A 169 -0.66 -0.57 6.35
C ILE A 169 0.33 -0.48 7.52
N ILE A 170 -0.12 -0.84 8.73
CA ILE A 170 0.70 -0.81 9.94
C ILE A 170 1.89 -1.77 9.80
N TRP A 171 1.62 -2.99 9.33
CA TRP A 171 2.63 -4.03 9.24
C TRP A 171 3.70 -3.73 8.18
N THR A 172 3.30 -3.22 7.01
CA THR A 172 4.23 -2.74 5.98
C THR A 172 5.15 -1.67 6.55
N SER A 173 4.56 -0.73 7.26
CA SER A 173 5.28 0.41 7.83
C SER A 173 6.30 -0.03 8.88
N LEU A 174 5.93 -1.01 9.72
CA LEU A 174 6.81 -1.63 10.70
C LEU A 174 7.97 -2.38 10.04
N ILE A 175 7.70 -3.20 9.02
CA ILE A 175 8.73 -4.00 8.35
C ILE A 175 9.74 -3.14 7.61
N ILE A 176 9.29 -2.10 6.91
CA ILE A 176 10.20 -1.15 6.26
C ILE A 176 11.08 -0.46 7.31
N SER A 177 10.51 -0.07 8.45
CA SER A 177 11.25 0.58 9.53
C SER A 177 12.24 -0.39 10.19
N ALA A 178 11.85 -1.65 10.40
CA ALA A 178 12.70 -2.69 10.95
C ALA A 178 13.86 -3.04 10.00
N TYR A 179 13.60 -3.08 8.69
CA TYR A 179 14.63 -3.21 7.66
C TYR A 179 15.65 -2.08 7.76
N SER A 180 15.19 -0.82 7.78
CA SER A 180 16.11 0.33 7.90
C SER A 180 16.85 0.38 9.24
N TYR A 181 16.24 -0.10 10.33
CA TYR A 181 16.90 -0.21 11.63
C TYR A 181 18.04 -1.23 11.59
N ARG A 182 17.79 -2.44 11.09
CA ARG A 182 18.80 -3.51 11.03
C ARG A 182 19.92 -3.23 10.03
N GLU A 183 19.60 -2.59 8.90
CA GLU A 183 20.60 -2.22 7.91
C GLU A 183 21.58 -1.16 8.42
N ARG A 184 21.17 -0.31 9.39
CA ARG A 184 22.10 0.61 10.09
C ARG A 184 23.10 -0.11 10.98
N GLY A 185 22.71 -1.27 11.53
CA GLY A 185 23.57 -2.11 12.37
C GLY A 185 24.34 -3.19 11.61
N GLU A 186 24.44 -3.09 10.28
CA GLU A 186 25.10 -4.07 9.38
C GLU A 186 24.55 -5.50 9.48
N ARG A 187 23.29 -5.67 9.87
CA ARG A 187 22.67 -6.99 10.00
C ARG A 187 21.85 -7.32 8.76
N ALA A 188 22.06 -8.51 8.20
CA ALA A 188 21.23 -9.03 7.13
C ALA A 188 19.76 -9.12 7.60
N ASN A 189 18.85 -8.56 6.82
CA ASN A 189 17.42 -8.67 7.07
C ASN A 189 16.66 -9.19 5.85
N TYR A 190 16.22 -10.45 5.94
CA TYR A 190 15.40 -11.11 4.92
C TYR A 190 13.90 -10.84 5.10
N SER A 191 13.47 -10.21 6.20
CA SER A 191 12.04 -10.04 6.49
C SER A 191 11.33 -9.14 5.51
N LEU A 192 12.01 -8.16 4.90
CA LEU A 192 11.44 -7.36 3.82
C LEU A 192 11.16 -8.22 2.57
N VAL A 193 12.03 -9.17 2.23
CA VAL A 193 11.84 -10.07 1.09
C VAL A 193 10.69 -11.05 1.33
N VAL A 194 10.66 -11.67 2.53
CA VAL A 194 9.56 -12.55 2.94
C VAL A 194 8.24 -11.79 2.94
N TYR A 195 8.26 -10.54 3.39
CA TYR A 195 7.09 -9.68 3.42
C TYR A 195 6.56 -9.29 2.05
N LEU A 196 7.47 -8.88 1.15
CA LEU A 196 7.12 -8.62 -0.24
C LEU A 196 6.52 -9.87 -0.90
N GLY A 197 7.01 -11.06 -0.57
CA GLY A 197 6.43 -12.33 -0.99
C GLY A 197 4.99 -12.51 -0.50
N ILE A 198 4.73 -12.27 0.78
CA ILE A 198 3.38 -12.39 1.39
C ILE A 198 2.42 -11.35 0.81
N ILE A 199 2.85 -10.10 0.62
CA ILE A 199 2.02 -9.05 0.02
C ILE A 199 1.70 -9.36 -1.45
N THR A 200 2.68 -9.86 -2.20
CA THR A 200 2.47 -10.27 -3.60
C THR A 200 1.48 -11.42 -3.69
N TYR A 201 1.58 -12.39 -2.76
CA TYR A 201 0.61 -13.46 -2.64
C TYR A 201 -0.78 -12.95 -2.19
N PHE A 202 -0.88 -11.97 -1.28
CA PHE A 202 -2.15 -11.42 -0.81
C PHE A 202 -2.89 -10.66 -1.92
N TYR A 203 -2.22 -9.75 -2.61
CA TYR A 203 -2.83 -9.02 -3.72
C TYR A 203 -3.08 -9.95 -4.91
N GLY A 204 -2.16 -10.85 -5.22
CA GLY A 204 -2.36 -11.87 -6.25
C GLY A 204 -3.53 -12.80 -5.96
N SER A 205 -3.62 -13.38 -4.76
CA SER A 205 -4.71 -14.30 -4.40
C SER A 205 -6.07 -13.60 -4.33
N ASN A 206 -6.17 -12.35 -3.89
CA ASN A 206 -7.45 -11.63 -3.92
C ASN A 206 -7.83 -11.12 -5.32
N LEU A 207 -6.85 -10.91 -6.21
CA LEU A 207 -7.09 -10.56 -7.62
C LEU A 207 -7.45 -11.78 -8.47
N PHE A 208 -6.86 -12.95 -8.19
CA PHE A 208 -6.92 -14.15 -9.04
C PHE A 208 -7.65 -15.36 -8.43
N LEU A 209 -7.80 -15.46 -7.10
CA LEU A 209 -8.32 -16.64 -6.40
C LEU A 209 -9.51 -16.31 -5.46
N LYS A 210 -10.27 -17.34 -5.07
CA LYS A 210 -11.45 -17.23 -4.20
C LYS A 210 -11.02 -17.08 -2.73
N SER A 211 -11.69 -16.19 -1.99
CA SER A 211 -11.41 -15.86 -0.58
C SER A 211 -11.52 -17.05 0.36
N GLY A 212 -10.63 -17.14 1.35
CA GLY A 212 -10.65 -18.17 2.40
C GLY A 212 -9.40 -18.22 3.30
N TYR A 213 -8.30 -17.58 2.87
CA TYR A 213 -7.01 -17.60 3.57
C TYR A 213 -6.73 -16.33 4.39
N GLU A 214 -7.74 -15.48 4.57
CA GLU A 214 -7.65 -14.18 5.25
C GLU A 214 -7.10 -14.32 6.69
N LEU A 215 -7.64 -15.27 7.47
CA LEU A 215 -7.22 -15.51 8.85
C LEU A 215 -5.80 -16.06 8.98
N ILE A 216 -5.40 -16.95 8.06
CA ILE A 216 -4.04 -17.51 8.03
C ILE A 216 -3.03 -16.41 7.69
N MET A 217 -3.38 -15.52 6.75
CA MET A 217 -2.52 -14.39 6.47
C MET A 217 -2.41 -13.47 7.67
N ILE A 218 -3.52 -13.10 8.33
CA ILE A 218 -3.50 -12.29 9.57
C ILE A 218 -2.57 -12.93 10.62
N SER A 219 -2.68 -14.24 10.86
CA SER A 219 -1.86 -14.90 11.87
C SER A 219 -0.37 -14.86 11.51
N MET A 220 -0.02 -15.07 10.23
CA MET A 220 1.36 -14.90 9.75
C MET A 220 1.83 -13.45 9.87
N MET A 221 0.96 -12.48 9.57
CA MET A 221 1.24 -11.04 9.69
C MET A 221 1.61 -10.67 11.12
N VAL A 222 0.75 -11.05 12.06
CA VAL A 222 0.92 -10.79 13.48
C VAL A 222 2.15 -11.50 14.01
N PHE A 223 2.38 -12.76 13.65
CA PHE A 223 3.54 -13.52 14.09
C PHE A 223 4.86 -12.85 13.68
N ILE A 224 5.00 -12.50 12.40
CA ILE A 224 6.22 -11.82 11.90
C ILE A 224 6.37 -10.44 12.55
N ALA A 225 5.28 -9.68 12.74
CA ALA A 225 5.33 -8.39 13.42
C ALA A 225 5.86 -8.53 14.86
N ILE A 226 5.36 -9.52 15.62
CA ILE A 226 5.81 -9.80 16.98
C ILE A 226 7.29 -10.17 16.99
N VAL A 227 7.72 -11.06 16.08
CA VAL A 227 9.11 -11.48 15.95
C VAL A 227 10.02 -10.29 15.63
N GLU A 228 9.61 -9.38 14.75
CA GLU A 228 10.40 -8.18 14.43
C GLU A 228 10.50 -7.21 15.60
N VAL A 229 9.39 -6.93 16.29
CA VAL A 229 9.39 -6.06 17.47
C VAL A 229 10.23 -6.66 18.60
N TYR A 230 10.11 -7.97 18.83
CA TYR A 230 10.90 -8.68 19.83
C TYR A 230 12.40 -8.63 19.51
N ASN A 231 12.76 -8.86 18.24
CA ASN A 231 14.15 -8.78 17.80
C ASN A 231 14.73 -7.37 17.98
N ILE A 232 13.98 -6.32 17.65
CA ILE A 232 14.41 -4.94 17.88
C ILE A 232 14.63 -4.69 19.38
N TYR A 233 13.71 -5.13 20.23
CA TYR A 233 13.84 -4.99 21.68
C TYR A 233 15.05 -5.75 22.26
N LYS A 234 15.31 -6.96 21.77
CA LYS A 234 16.50 -7.75 22.15
C LYS A 234 17.81 -7.07 21.73
N ILE A 235 17.84 -6.45 20.55
CA ILE A 235 18.99 -5.69 20.07
C ILE A 235 19.25 -4.47 20.96
N ASP A 236 18.20 -3.75 21.34
CA ASP A 236 18.26 -2.56 22.20
C ASP A 236 18.81 -2.89 23.60
N LYS A 237 18.49 -4.08 24.15
CA LYS A 237 19.05 -4.57 25.42
C LYS A 237 20.49 -5.07 25.36
N GLY A 238 21.12 -5.13 24.18
CA GLY A 238 22.47 -5.65 24.01
C GLY A 238 22.59 -7.19 24.09
N GLU A 239 21.48 -7.90 24.25
CA GLU A 239 21.42 -9.38 24.37
C GLU A 239 21.63 -10.12 23.03
N GLY A 240 21.92 -9.38 21.95
CA GLY A 240 22.25 -9.90 20.62
C GLY A 240 23.69 -9.67 20.20
N ARG A 241 24.61 -9.52 21.18
CA ARG A 241 26.07 -9.51 20.99
C ARG A 241 26.62 -10.90 21.36
N SER A 242 26.48 -11.86 20.46
CA SER A 242 27.24 -13.13 20.49
C SER A 242 27.69 -13.43 19.08
#